data_AF-A0A2G0E646-F1
#
_entry.id   AF-A0A2G0E646-F1
#
_cell.length_a   1.000
_cell.length_b   1.000
_cell.length_c   1.000
_cell.angle_alpha   90.00
_cell.angle_beta   90.00
_cell.angle_gamma   90.00
#
_symmetry.space_group_name_H-M   'P 1'
#
loop_
_entity.id
_entity.type
_entity.pdbx_description
1 polymer ?
#
loop_
_entity_poly.entity_id
_entity_poly.type
_entity_poly.pdbx_seq_one_letter_code
_entity_poly.pdbx_strand_id
1 'polypeptide(L)'
;GSSVPDYAQGSLDAVDNTMVQLKEYYQRFMGTTLTTEQAYAKLGTTPSIGFESEAHPYFTATMLNRVVQHAKERKIGMVSYWSMNRDSKVDGGQGQVNNRYEFLNVAQRFTDDTPLPEDKEKPTIPENFKAELVTSRRAALSWS
;
A
#
# COMPACT_ATOMS: atom_id res chain seq x y z
N GLY A 1 -23.31 21.72 15.72
CA GLY A 1 -23.45 20.95 14.47
C GLY A 1 -22.09 20.44 14.08
N SER A 2 -21.94 19.12 14.04
CA SER A 2 -20.98 18.34 13.26
C SER A 2 -19.54 18.88 13.16
N SER A 3 -18.72 18.66 14.20
CA SER A 3 -17.28 18.55 13.97
C SER A 3 -17.06 17.26 13.19
N VAL A 4 -16.66 17.37 11.92
CA VAL A 4 -16.15 16.23 11.16
C VAL A 4 -15.00 15.63 11.99
N PRO A 5 -15.08 14.37 12.44
CA PRO A 5 -13.94 13.73 13.10
C PRO A 5 -12.73 13.86 12.18
N ASP A 6 -11.59 14.27 12.73
CA ASP A 6 -10.35 14.33 11.96
C ASP A 6 -9.91 12.88 11.63
N TYR A 7 -10.40 12.34 10.52
CA TYR A 7 -10.14 10.96 10.10
C TYR A 7 -8.65 10.68 9.87
N ALA A 8 -7.88 11.71 9.50
CA ALA A 8 -6.43 11.57 9.48
C ALA A 8 -5.93 11.30 10.90
N GLN A 9 -6.26 12.14 11.88
CA GLN A 9 -5.82 11.92 13.26
C GLN A 9 -6.25 10.55 13.79
N GLY A 10 -7.49 10.13 13.56
CA GLY A 10 -7.94 8.79 13.93
C GLY A 10 -7.11 7.67 13.30
N SER A 11 -6.65 7.85 12.06
CA SER A 11 -5.74 6.90 11.38
C SER A 11 -4.34 6.89 11.98
N LEU A 12 -3.81 8.04 12.37
CA LEU A 12 -2.51 8.17 13.05
C LEU A 12 -2.57 7.48 14.42
N ASP A 13 -3.60 7.78 15.22
CA ASP A 13 -3.82 7.20 16.54
C ASP A 13 -4.00 5.69 16.47
N ALA A 14 -4.70 5.19 15.44
CA ALA A 14 -4.86 3.74 15.22
C ALA A 14 -3.51 3.05 15.00
N VAL A 15 -2.60 3.64 14.22
CA VAL A 15 -1.25 3.09 14.00
C VAL A 15 -0.45 3.07 15.30
N ASP A 16 -0.45 4.17 16.04
CA ASP A 16 0.33 4.31 17.28
C ASP A 16 -0.17 3.37 18.38
N ASN A 17 -1.49 3.25 18.54
CA ASN A 17 -2.10 2.32 19.48
C ASN A 17 -1.83 0.86 19.10
N THR A 18 -1.85 0.54 17.80
CA THR A 18 -1.54 -0.82 17.31
C THR A 18 -0.09 -1.18 17.56
N MET A 19 0.84 -0.22 17.43
CA MET A 19 2.25 -0.44 17.77
C MET A 19 2.43 -0.83 19.24
N VAL A 20 1.74 -0.15 20.15
CA VAL A 20 1.76 -0.47 21.59
C VAL A 20 1.25 -1.90 21.83
N GLN A 21 0.11 -2.25 21.24
CA GLN A 21 -0.48 -3.60 21.35
C GLN A 21 0.47 -4.67 20.80
N LEU A 22 1.12 -4.40 19.66
CA LEU A 22 2.04 -5.33 19.03
C LEU A 22 3.24 -5.62 19.95
N LYS A 23 3.82 -4.59 20.57
CA LYS A 23 4.92 -4.76 21.53
C LYS A 23 4.50 -5.60 22.74
N GLU A 24 3.32 -5.31 23.31
CA GLU A 24 2.78 -6.06 24.43
C GLU A 24 2.63 -7.54 24.07
N TYR A 25 2.04 -7.84 22.92
CA TYR A 25 1.77 -9.23 22.51
C TYR A 25 3.03 -10.00 22.12
N TYR A 26 4.00 -9.36 21.48
CA TYR A 26 5.30 -9.99 21.23
C TYR A 26 6.00 -10.40 22.53
N GLN A 27 5.97 -9.53 23.53
CA GLN A 27 6.56 -9.84 24.83
C GLN A 27 5.78 -10.95 25.55
N ARG A 28 4.46 -10.82 25.60
CA ARG A 28 3.58 -11.71 26.37
C ARG A 28 3.54 -13.14 25.81
N PHE A 29 3.50 -13.29 24.49
CA PHE A 29 3.24 -14.58 23.85
C PHE A 29 4.47 -15.20 23.18
N MET A 30 5.50 -14.40 22.87
CA MET A 30 6.73 -14.91 22.23
C MET A 30 7.99 -14.63 23.05
N GLY A 31 7.87 -14.04 24.25
CA GLY A 31 9.01 -13.67 25.08
C GLY A 31 9.99 -12.72 24.39
N THR A 32 9.55 -12.03 23.33
CA THR A 32 10.40 -11.21 22.48
C THR A 32 10.10 -9.74 22.73
N THR A 33 11.09 -8.98 23.20
CA THR A 33 10.98 -7.53 23.33
C THR A 33 11.30 -6.86 22.00
N LEU A 34 10.34 -6.18 21.40
CA LEU A 34 10.56 -5.34 20.22
C LEU A 34 10.95 -3.91 20.63
N THR A 35 11.89 -3.30 19.90
CA THR A 35 12.02 -1.83 19.93
C THR A 35 10.79 -1.18 19.28
N THR A 36 10.59 0.11 19.53
CA THR A 36 9.49 0.87 18.91
C THR A 36 9.58 0.86 17.39
N GLU A 37 10.78 1.01 16.84
CA GLU A 37 11.05 1.00 15.41
C GLU A 37 10.77 -0.38 14.81
N GLN A 38 11.19 -1.46 15.47
CA GLN A 38 10.90 -2.82 15.04
C GLN A 38 9.39 -3.13 15.04
N ALA A 39 8.65 -2.57 15.99
CA ALA A 39 7.20 -2.70 16.04
C ALA A 39 6.54 -1.92 14.90
N TYR A 40 6.91 -0.67 14.65
CA TYR A 40 6.39 0.10 13.52
C TYR A 40 6.69 -0.55 12.16
N ALA A 41 7.91 -1.07 11.96
CA ALA A 41 8.31 -1.74 10.72
C ALA A 41 7.45 -2.98 10.37
N LYS A 42 6.70 -3.52 11.35
CA LYS A 42 5.77 -4.64 11.16
C LYS A 42 4.34 -4.20 10.83
N LEU A 43 4.04 -2.91 10.94
CA LEU A 43 2.71 -2.37 10.69
C LEU A 43 2.57 -1.85 9.26
N GLY A 44 1.34 -1.88 8.77
CA GLY A 44 0.89 -1.11 7.63
C GLY A 44 -0.37 -0.31 7.97
N THR A 45 -0.69 0.69 7.16
CA THR A 45 -1.92 1.49 7.30
C THR A 45 -2.70 1.52 5.99
N THR A 46 -4.03 1.37 6.06
CA THR A 46 -4.93 1.30 4.89
C THR A 46 -6.20 2.14 5.09
N PRO A 47 -6.14 3.46 4.90
CA PRO A 47 -7.34 4.29 4.93
C PRO A 47 -8.30 3.99 3.76
N SER A 48 -9.61 4.15 3.98
CA SER A 48 -10.58 4.26 2.88
C SER A 48 -10.61 5.72 2.40
N ILE A 49 -10.23 5.97 1.15
CA ILE A 49 -10.08 7.32 0.59
C ILE A 49 -11.43 7.93 0.18
N GLY A 50 -11.51 9.19 -0.27
CA GLY A 50 -12.73 9.75 -0.89
C GLY A 50 -14.03 9.61 -0.07
N PHE A 51 -15.16 9.47 -0.76
CA PHE A 51 -16.49 9.36 -0.14
C PHE A 51 -16.82 7.96 0.36
N GLU A 52 -17.08 7.79 1.65
CA GLU A 52 -17.51 6.51 2.21
C GLU A 52 -19.04 6.44 2.32
N SER A 53 -19.65 7.36 3.05
CA SER A 53 -21.11 7.46 3.25
C SER A 53 -21.52 8.80 3.86
N GLU A 54 -22.81 9.11 3.95
CA GLU A 54 -23.31 10.32 4.61
C GLU A 54 -22.87 10.44 6.08
N ALA A 55 -22.65 9.31 6.77
CA ALA A 55 -22.15 9.29 8.14
C ALA A 55 -20.64 9.56 8.24
N HIS A 56 -19.88 9.19 7.20
CA HIS A 56 -18.43 9.34 7.12
C HIS A 56 -18.03 9.94 5.79
N PRO A 57 -18.24 11.26 5.61
CA PRO A 57 -18.38 11.81 4.27
C PRO A 57 -17.08 11.78 3.48
N TYR A 58 -15.92 12.17 4.02
CA TYR A 58 -14.70 12.24 3.21
C TYR A 58 -13.41 11.93 3.94
N PHE A 59 -12.55 11.17 3.25
CA PHE A 59 -11.13 11.07 3.51
C PHE A 59 -10.34 11.68 2.34
N THR A 60 -9.82 12.90 2.51
CA THR A 60 -9.24 13.68 1.41
C THR A 60 -7.77 13.32 1.12
N ALA A 61 -7.25 13.73 -0.05
CA ALA A 61 -5.83 13.56 -0.37
C ALA A 61 -4.90 14.25 0.65
N THR A 62 -5.32 15.38 1.22
CA THR A 62 -4.61 16.06 2.31
C THR A 62 -4.55 15.20 3.58
N MET A 63 -5.64 14.52 3.92
CA MET A 63 -5.67 13.58 5.04
C MET A 63 -4.74 12.38 4.78
N LEU A 64 -4.75 11.82 3.56
CA LEU A 64 -3.82 10.77 3.19
C LEU A 64 -2.37 11.23 3.27
N ASN A 65 -2.07 12.49 2.90
CA ASN A 65 -0.72 13.02 3.01
C ASN A 65 -0.22 13.05 4.46
N ARG A 66 -1.08 13.36 5.44
CA ARG A 66 -0.73 13.26 6.86
C ARG A 66 -0.40 11.83 7.26
N VAL A 67 -1.18 10.85 6.79
CA VAL A 67 -0.89 9.42 7.02
C VAL A 67 0.44 9.02 6.40
N VAL A 68 0.73 9.46 5.18
CA VAL A 68 2.01 9.18 4.50
C VAL A 68 3.19 9.81 5.25
N GLN A 69 3.10 11.06 5.69
CA GLN A 69 4.19 11.67 6.47
C GLN A 69 4.41 10.93 7.79
N HIS A 70 3.33 10.62 8.52
CA HIS A 70 3.42 9.83 9.75
C HIS A 70 4.06 8.45 9.53
N ALA A 71 3.66 7.79 8.45
CA ALA A 71 4.22 6.51 8.02
C ALA A 71 5.73 6.58 7.77
N LYS A 72 6.20 7.63 7.09
CA LYS A 72 7.63 7.88 6.83
C LYS A 72 8.40 8.17 8.10
N GLU A 73 7.89 9.10 8.92
CA GLU A 73 8.50 9.48 10.21
C GLU A 73 8.70 8.29 11.14
N ARG A 74 7.72 7.37 11.19
CA ARG A 74 7.75 6.17 12.03
C ARG A 74 8.36 4.95 11.36
N LYS A 75 8.73 5.04 10.08
CA LYS A 75 9.28 3.94 9.27
C LYS A 75 8.40 2.70 9.29
N ILE A 76 7.09 2.88 9.09
CA ILE A 76 6.16 1.74 9.00
C ILE A 76 6.47 0.90 7.75
N GLY A 77 6.04 -0.36 7.73
CA GLY A 77 6.37 -1.27 6.62
C GLY A 77 5.59 -1.02 5.33
N MET A 78 4.39 -0.43 5.41
CA MET A 78 3.51 -0.28 4.25
C MET A 78 2.47 0.84 4.40
N VAL A 79 2.22 1.55 3.31
CA VAL A 79 1.02 2.38 3.12
C VAL A 79 0.23 1.82 1.94
N SER A 80 -1.06 1.55 2.17
CA SER A 80 -2.04 1.21 1.13
C SER A 80 -3.30 2.04 1.32
N TYR A 81 -4.26 1.92 0.41
CA TYR A 81 -5.56 2.57 0.54
C TYR A 81 -6.64 1.80 -0.21
N TRP A 82 -7.90 1.95 0.23
CA TRP A 82 -9.05 1.39 -0.46
C TRP A 82 -9.76 2.47 -1.31
N SER A 83 -9.68 2.44 -2.63
CA SER A 83 -8.91 1.53 -3.50
C SER A 83 -8.57 2.21 -4.82
N MET A 84 -7.74 1.58 -5.66
CA MET A 84 -7.38 2.14 -6.97
C MET A 84 -8.61 2.43 -7.85
N ASN A 85 -9.65 1.60 -7.82
CA ASN A 85 -10.87 1.83 -8.60
C ASN A 85 -11.69 3.04 -8.11
N ARG A 86 -11.51 3.43 -6.84
CA ARG A 86 -12.11 4.64 -6.28
C ARG A 86 -11.30 5.87 -6.66
N ASP A 87 -9.98 5.75 -6.64
CA ASP A 87 -9.03 6.79 -7.07
C ASP A 87 -9.05 7.04 -8.59
N SER A 88 -9.45 6.04 -9.40
CA SER A 88 -9.56 6.19 -10.85
C SER A 88 -10.74 7.05 -11.32
N LYS A 89 -11.54 7.58 -10.39
CA LYS A 89 -12.75 8.36 -10.66
C LYS A 89 -12.65 9.70 -9.92
N VAL A 90 -13.10 10.77 -10.59
CA VAL A 90 -13.49 12.01 -9.90
C VAL A 90 -14.82 11.68 -9.21
N ASP A 91 -14.96 12.00 -7.92
CA ASP A 91 -15.91 11.51 -6.90
C ASP A 91 -17.44 11.50 -7.20
N GLY A 92 -17.87 11.30 -8.44
CA GLY A 92 -19.27 11.27 -8.83
C GLY A 92 -19.96 12.63 -8.74
N GLY A 93 -19.23 13.73 -8.58
CA GLY A 93 -19.78 15.09 -8.52
C GLY A 93 -20.00 15.61 -7.09
N GLN A 94 -19.27 15.08 -6.12
CA GLN A 94 -19.37 15.50 -4.73
C GLN A 94 -18.36 16.59 -4.36
N GLY A 95 -17.33 16.81 -5.18
CA GLY A 95 -16.50 18.01 -5.19
C GLY A 95 -15.33 18.05 -4.20
N GLN A 96 -14.89 16.92 -3.65
CA GLN A 96 -13.71 16.83 -2.79
C GLN A 96 -12.53 16.05 -3.40
N VAL A 97 -12.77 15.20 -4.41
CA VAL A 97 -11.74 14.57 -5.24
C VAL A 97 -11.79 15.22 -6.60
N ASN A 98 -10.75 15.99 -6.94
CA ASN A 98 -10.77 16.86 -8.11
C ASN A 98 -10.13 16.19 -9.33
N ASN A 99 -9.21 15.25 -9.10
CA ASN A 99 -8.48 14.59 -10.17
C ASN A 99 -8.46 13.08 -9.98
N ARG A 100 -8.45 12.34 -11.09
CA ARG A 100 -8.16 10.90 -11.05
C ARG A 100 -6.73 10.70 -10.55
N TYR A 101 -6.53 9.68 -9.74
CA TYR A 101 -5.22 9.28 -9.20
C TYR A 101 -4.55 10.31 -8.28
N GLU A 102 -5.32 11.24 -7.70
CA GLU A 102 -4.75 12.19 -6.75
C GLU A 102 -4.27 11.51 -5.46
N PHE A 103 -4.91 10.41 -5.04
CA PHE A 103 -4.46 9.66 -3.87
C PHE A 103 -3.20 8.83 -4.19
N LEU A 104 -3.11 8.25 -5.39
CA LEU A 104 -1.90 7.58 -5.88
C LEU A 104 -0.68 8.51 -5.82
N ASN A 105 -0.83 9.74 -6.32
CA ASN A 105 0.25 10.75 -6.32
C ASN A 105 0.73 11.10 -4.90
N VAL A 106 -0.14 10.96 -3.89
CA VAL A 106 0.22 11.14 -2.48
C VAL A 106 0.86 9.87 -1.91
N ALA A 107 0.26 8.70 -2.15
CA ALA A 107 0.74 7.42 -1.64
C ALA A 107 2.14 7.05 -2.17
N GLN A 108 2.44 7.36 -3.44
CA GLN A 108 3.76 7.13 -4.04
C GLN A 108 4.90 7.90 -3.33
N ARG A 109 4.59 8.92 -2.53
CA ARG A 109 5.61 9.64 -1.75
C ARG A 109 6.08 8.85 -0.53
N PHE A 110 5.36 7.80 -0.14
CA PHE A 110 5.78 6.88 0.91
C PHE A 110 6.97 6.04 0.48
N THR A 111 6.98 5.56 -0.77
CA THR A 111 8.16 4.92 -1.34
C THR A 111 9.22 6.01 -1.54
N ASP A 112 10.35 5.89 -0.85
CA ASP A 112 11.51 6.71 -1.19
C ASP A 112 12.02 6.33 -2.58
N ASP A 113 12.85 7.18 -3.20
CA ASP A 113 13.61 6.88 -4.44
C ASP A 113 14.56 5.67 -4.29
N THR A 114 14.41 4.87 -3.23
CA THR A 114 15.00 3.55 -3.07
C THR A 114 14.83 2.78 -4.38
N PRO A 115 15.94 2.39 -5.02
CA PRO A 115 15.89 1.55 -6.19
C PRO A 115 15.01 0.34 -5.87
N LEU A 116 14.14 -0.04 -6.81
CA LEU A 116 13.44 -1.31 -6.71
C LEU A 116 14.47 -2.40 -6.41
N PRO A 117 14.16 -3.33 -5.48
CA PRO A 117 15.06 -4.42 -5.20
C PRO A 117 15.39 -5.12 -6.51
N GLU A 118 16.67 -5.48 -6.68
CA GLU A 118 17.12 -6.27 -7.81
C GLU A 118 16.21 -7.49 -7.95
N ASP A 119 15.69 -7.72 -9.16
CA ASP A 119 14.95 -8.94 -9.47
C ASP A 119 15.92 -10.12 -9.40
N LYS A 120 15.85 -10.83 -8.27
CA LYS A 120 16.62 -12.05 -8.02
C LYS A 120 15.85 -13.30 -8.40
N GLU A 121 14.61 -13.16 -8.83
CA GLU A 121 13.80 -14.29 -9.25
C GLU A 121 14.28 -14.75 -10.62
N LYS A 122 14.68 -16.02 -10.70
CA LYS A 122 15.12 -16.58 -11.98
C LYS A 122 13.90 -16.75 -12.89
N PRO A 123 14.05 -16.56 -14.22
CA PRO A 123 13.00 -16.95 -15.15
C PRO A 123 12.58 -18.40 -14.94
N THR A 124 11.30 -18.68 -15.14
CA THR A 124 10.80 -20.05 -15.15
C THR A 124 11.48 -20.86 -16.25
N ILE A 125 11.63 -22.17 -16.01
CA ILE A 125 12.19 -23.08 -17.02
C ILE A 125 11.14 -23.24 -18.14
N PRO A 126 11.52 -23.04 -19.41
CA PRO A 126 10.63 -23.30 -20.54
C PRO A 126 10.06 -24.72 -20.54
N GLU A 127 8.75 -24.84 -20.75
CA GLU A 127 8.04 -26.10 -20.88
C GLU A 127 7.61 -26.36 -22.33
N ASN A 128 7.14 -27.57 -22.62
CA ASN A 128 6.57 -27.92 -23.94
C ASN A 128 7.51 -27.66 -25.12
N PHE A 129 8.82 -27.84 -24.91
CA PHE A 129 9.81 -27.66 -25.96
C PHE A 129 9.54 -28.62 -27.13
N LYS A 130 9.34 -28.07 -28.32
CA LYS A 130 9.10 -28.83 -29.54
C LYS A 130 9.87 -28.26 -30.72
N ALA A 131 10.34 -29.16 -31.57
CA ALA A 131 10.90 -28.86 -32.87
C ALA A 131 9.87 -29.21 -33.95
N GLU A 132 9.51 -28.23 -34.77
CA GLU A 132 8.59 -28.35 -35.89
C GLU A 132 9.31 -27.97 -37.20
N LEU A 133 8.72 -28.33 -38.35
CA LEU A 133 9.25 -27.95 -39.68
C LEU A 133 10.73 -28.34 -39.91
N VAL A 134 11.14 -29.49 -39.37
CA VAL A 134 12.53 -29.97 -39.44
C VAL A 134 12.88 -30.43 -40.86
N THR A 135 14.01 -29.96 -41.37
CA THR A 135 14.62 -30.35 -42.65
C THR A 135 16.11 -30.60 -42.44
N SER A 136 16.83 -30.99 -43.50
CA SER A 136 18.29 -31.12 -43.47
C SER A 136 19.06 -29.82 -43.20
N ARG A 137 18.40 -28.65 -43.22
CA ARG A 137 19.06 -27.34 -43.05
C ARG A 137 18.41 -26.40 -42.03
N ARG A 138 17.25 -26.75 -41.48
CA ARG A 138 16.52 -25.89 -40.52
C ARG A 138 15.57 -26.70 -39.64
N ALA A 139 15.25 -26.14 -38.49
CA ALA A 139 14.13 -26.53 -37.64
C ALA A 139 13.53 -25.26 -37.01
N ALA A 140 12.22 -25.26 -36.77
CA ALA A 140 11.55 -24.26 -35.97
C ALA A 140 11.40 -24.77 -34.54
N LEU A 141 11.79 -23.98 -33.55
CA LEU A 141 11.71 -24.37 -32.14
C LEU A 141 10.66 -23.49 -31.45
N SER A 142 9.87 -24.09 -30.55
CA SER A 142 8.92 -23.37 -29.71
C SER A 142 8.81 -24.02 -28.33
N TRP A 143 8.40 -23.23 -27.34
CA TRP A 143 8.21 -23.60 -25.94
C TRP A 143 7.15 -22.67 -25.32
N SER A 144 6.72 -22.96 -24.09
CA SER A 144 5.83 -22.14 -23.27
C SER A 144 6.48 -21.75 -21.95
#